data_AF-A0A402DR11-F1
#
_entry.id   AF-A0A402DR11-F1
#
_cell.length_a   1.000
_cell.length_b   1.000
_cell.length_c   1.000
_cell.angle_alpha   90.00
_cell.angle_beta   90.00
_cell.angle_gamma   90.00
#
_symmetry.space_group_name_H-M   'P 1'
#
loop_
_entity.id
_entity.type
_entity.pdbx_description
1 polymer ?
#
loop_
_entity_poly.entity_id
_entity_poly.type
_entity_poly.pdbx_seq_one_letter_code
_entity_poly.pdbx_strand_id
1 'polypeptide(L)'
;MAATVVHDPMSALAEVAVQTFDVVLTDIQMPGMSGLELLGELRSRAPGVPVAVMTAFASVDYAVEALRRDADEFLVKPVGAATLVEKIGALAAEGRRRREAAVPGETVLAVGAHPDDVEIGVGATLASHRAAGDTVVVLTLSSGSVGGEVNARRHEALAAAAVIGARLYLHDFEDTRLDPAGGLIRTIEETIREVAPTIVYTHSVHDRHQDHRAVHQAVQVAARRVPSLLCFQSPSATVEFRPDTFVPVDGFVETKLQMLAAFESQAHRDYMEPDLVRATARYWSRFGTGRFAEPLETVRIAALISGTGRAAGLAAADDGARLRHDETGGHR
;
A
#
# COMPACT_ATOMS: atom_id res chain seq x y z
N MET A 1 -10.24 -29.15 9.25
CA MET A 1 -9.30 -28.09 8.84
C MET A 1 -8.61 -28.54 7.57
N ALA A 2 -8.52 -27.68 6.56
CA ALA A 2 -7.60 -27.91 5.46
C ALA A 2 -6.17 -27.61 5.97
N ALA A 3 -5.19 -28.39 5.54
CA ALA A 3 -3.80 -28.20 5.92
C ALA A 3 -2.92 -28.28 4.68
N THR A 4 -2.05 -27.28 4.51
CA THR A 4 -0.96 -27.32 3.54
C THR A 4 0.27 -27.85 4.26
N VAL A 5 0.87 -28.92 3.74
CA VAL A 5 2.07 -29.53 4.32
C VAL A 5 3.24 -29.24 3.39
N VAL A 6 4.27 -28.60 3.95
CA VAL A 6 5.56 -28.37 3.30
C VAL A 6 6.64 -29.06 4.10
N HIS A 7 7.75 -29.40 3.44
CA HIS A 7 8.83 -30.17 4.05
C HIS A 7 10.11 -29.38 4.28
N ASP A 8 10.12 -28.09 3.93
CA ASP A 8 11.25 -27.20 4.15
C ASP A 8 10.79 -25.74 4.43
N PRO A 9 11.62 -24.93 5.10
CA PRO A 9 11.28 -23.57 5.48
C PRO A 9 11.10 -22.61 4.30
N MET A 10 11.82 -22.82 3.19
CA MET A 10 11.73 -21.94 2.03
C MET A 10 10.40 -22.12 1.31
N SER A 11 9.92 -23.36 1.19
CA SER A 11 8.58 -23.65 0.70
C SER A 11 7.51 -23.04 1.61
N ALA A 12 7.68 -23.06 2.93
CA ALA A 12 6.75 -22.39 3.85
C ALA A 12 6.68 -20.88 3.60
N LEU A 13 7.82 -20.21 3.40
CA LEU A 13 7.86 -18.79 3.08
C LEU A 13 7.26 -18.48 1.70
N ALA A 14 7.45 -19.34 0.72
CA ALA A 14 6.82 -19.21 -0.60
C ALA A 14 5.29 -19.33 -0.52
N GLU A 15 4.78 -20.29 0.25
CA GLU A 15 3.34 -20.49 0.48
C GLU A 15 2.71 -19.28 1.18
N VAL A 16 3.34 -18.79 2.27
CA VAL A 16 2.84 -17.62 3.01
C VAL A 16 2.90 -16.33 2.18
N ALA A 17 3.75 -16.28 1.13
CA ALA A 17 3.80 -15.15 0.21
C ALA A 17 2.65 -15.15 -0.82
N VAL A 18 2.03 -16.30 -1.11
CA VAL A 18 0.99 -16.42 -2.14
C VAL A 18 -0.41 -16.66 -1.59
N GLN A 19 -0.53 -17.10 -0.34
CA GLN A 19 -1.81 -17.29 0.33
C GLN A 19 -1.75 -16.98 1.83
N THR A 20 -2.93 -16.80 2.43
CA THR A 20 -3.05 -16.50 3.86
C THR A 20 -3.34 -17.76 4.68
N PHE A 21 -2.82 -17.80 5.90
CA PHE A 21 -3.01 -18.92 6.83
C PHE A 21 -3.62 -18.45 8.13
N ASP A 22 -4.44 -19.31 8.74
CA ASP A 22 -5.03 -19.08 10.07
C ASP A 22 -4.03 -19.33 11.20
N VAL A 23 -3.04 -20.20 10.95
CA VAL A 23 -2.01 -20.62 11.90
C VAL A 23 -0.88 -21.32 11.14
N VAL A 24 0.36 -21.14 11.60
CA VAL A 24 1.52 -21.92 11.14
C VAL A 24 1.98 -22.83 12.28
N LEU A 25 2.30 -24.08 11.94
CA LEU A 25 2.91 -25.05 12.86
C LEU A 25 4.24 -25.51 12.27
N THR A 26 5.35 -25.32 13.00
CA THR A 26 6.70 -25.61 12.49
C THR A 26 7.56 -26.36 13.52
N ASP A 27 8.47 -27.22 13.06
CA ASP A 27 9.48 -27.87 13.91
C ASP A 27 10.67 -26.95 14.13
N ILE A 28 11.22 -26.90 15.34
CA ILE A 28 12.44 -26.13 15.63
C ILE A 28 13.62 -26.72 14.87
N GLN A 29 13.74 -28.05 14.82
CA GLN A 29 14.85 -28.70 14.14
C GLN A 29 14.45 -29.12 12.73
N MET A 30 14.87 -28.32 11.75
CA MET A 30 14.73 -28.62 10.32
C MET A 30 16.07 -28.38 9.61
N PRO A 31 16.36 -29.10 8.52
CA PRO A 31 17.52 -28.81 7.69
C PRO A 31 17.47 -27.41 7.08
N GLY A 32 18.63 -26.74 7.00
CA GLY A 32 18.77 -25.42 6.39
C GLY A 32 18.46 -24.26 7.33
N MET A 33 17.17 -24.05 7.65
CA MET A 33 16.70 -22.98 8.54
C MET A 33 15.88 -23.59 9.68
N SER A 34 16.15 -23.16 10.91
CA SER A 34 15.39 -23.62 12.09
C SER A 34 13.98 -23.03 12.12
N GLY A 35 13.04 -23.70 12.80
CA GLY A 35 11.68 -23.16 12.99
C GLY A 35 11.64 -21.81 13.71
N LEU A 36 12.66 -21.50 14.53
CA LEU A 36 12.80 -20.21 15.21
C LEU A 36 13.29 -19.11 14.26
N GLU A 37 14.17 -19.43 13.31
CA GLU A 37 14.55 -18.51 12.23
C GLU A 37 13.37 -18.27 11.29
N LEU A 38 12.64 -19.32 10.93
CA LEU A 38 11.40 -19.20 10.16
C LEU A 38 10.37 -18.31 10.86
N LEU A 39 10.19 -18.46 12.18
CA LEU A 39 9.32 -17.58 12.97
C LEU A 39 9.73 -16.11 12.83
N GLY A 40 11.02 -15.80 12.87
CA GLY A 40 11.53 -14.44 12.67
C GLY A 40 11.16 -13.88 11.29
N GLU A 41 11.35 -14.68 10.23
CA GLU A 41 10.95 -14.31 8.86
C GLU A 41 9.43 -14.11 8.76
N LEU A 42 8.63 -14.99 9.36
CA LEU A 42 7.16 -14.90 9.36
C LEU A 42 6.67 -13.64 10.09
N ARG A 43 7.33 -13.21 11.17
CA ARG A 43 6.97 -11.95 11.84
C ARG A 43 7.19 -10.73 10.96
N SER A 44 8.14 -10.78 10.02
CA SER A 44 8.34 -9.71 9.04
C SER A 44 7.36 -9.75 7.85
N ARG A 45 6.98 -10.94 7.38
CA ARG A 45 6.20 -11.13 6.14
C ARG A 45 4.71 -11.34 6.38
N ALA A 46 4.33 -11.90 7.52
CA ALA A 46 2.96 -12.24 7.91
C ALA A 46 2.73 -12.00 9.42
N PRO A 47 2.89 -10.75 9.91
CA PRO A 47 2.90 -10.44 11.35
C PRO A 47 1.63 -10.87 12.08
N GLY A 48 0.48 -10.92 11.39
CA GLY A 48 -0.81 -11.28 11.98
C GLY A 48 -1.07 -12.78 12.13
N VAL A 49 -0.23 -13.66 11.58
CA VAL A 49 -0.46 -15.11 11.60
C VAL A 49 0.08 -15.72 12.90
N PRO A 50 -0.76 -16.42 13.70
CA PRO A 50 -0.28 -17.15 14.85
C PRO A 50 0.69 -18.27 14.46
N VAL A 51 1.79 -18.42 15.20
CA VAL A 51 2.83 -19.42 14.94
C VAL A 51 3.06 -20.29 16.17
N ALA A 52 2.85 -21.59 16.01
CA ALA A 52 3.21 -22.61 16.98
C ALA A 52 4.51 -23.29 16.56
N VAL A 53 5.48 -23.37 17.49
CA VAL A 53 6.74 -24.10 17.28
C VAL A 53 6.71 -25.42 18.04
N MET A 54 7.24 -26.49 17.46
CA MET A 54 7.35 -27.80 18.09
C MET A 54 8.79 -28.30 18.14
N THR A 55 9.17 -29.07 19.16
CA THR A 55 10.54 -29.64 19.26
C THR A 55 10.52 -31.00 19.93
N ALA A 56 11.45 -31.89 19.56
CA ALA A 56 11.74 -33.13 20.29
C ALA A 56 12.60 -32.91 21.55
N PHE A 57 13.29 -31.77 21.63
CA PHE A 57 14.17 -31.43 22.75
C PHE A 57 13.55 -30.28 23.55
N ALA A 58 12.99 -30.59 24.70
CA ALA A 58 12.62 -29.57 25.68
C ALA A 58 13.91 -29.00 26.29
N SER A 59 14.39 -27.88 25.76
CA SER A 59 15.38 -27.05 26.44
C SER A 59 14.72 -25.73 26.88
N VAL A 60 15.15 -25.25 28.04
CA VAL A 60 14.73 -23.92 28.53
C VAL A 60 15.14 -22.85 27.53
N ASP A 61 16.31 -22.99 26.90
CA ASP A 61 16.83 -22.04 25.93
C ASP A 61 15.93 -21.90 24.70
N TYR A 62 15.41 -23.00 24.15
CA TYR A 62 14.49 -22.95 23.01
C TYR A 62 13.15 -22.35 23.39
N ALA A 63 12.63 -22.62 24.59
CA ALA A 63 11.40 -22.01 25.06
C ALA A 63 11.54 -20.50 25.26
N VAL A 64 12.66 -20.05 25.83
CA VAL A 64 12.97 -18.62 26.00
C VAL A 64 13.13 -17.93 24.64
N GLU A 65 13.82 -18.55 23.69
CA GLU A 65 14.01 -17.99 22.35
C GLU A 65 12.69 -17.92 21.56
N ALA A 66 11.83 -18.93 21.66
CA ALA A 66 10.49 -18.91 21.07
C ALA A 66 9.66 -17.73 21.61
N LEU A 67 9.67 -17.51 22.92
CA LEU A 67 8.98 -16.38 23.55
C LEU A 67 9.56 -15.02 23.10
N ARG A 68 10.89 -14.90 23.02
CA ARG A 68 11.54 -13.66 22.55
C ARG A 68 11.21 -13.31 21.11
N ARG A 69 10.94 -14.33 20.28
CA ARG A 69 10.50 -14.18 18.88
C ARG A 69 8.98 -14.14 18.73
N ASP A 70 8.26 -14.00 19.84
CA ASP A 70 6.82 -13.86 19.88
C ASP A 70 6.08 -15.09 19.31
N ALA A 71 6.53 -16.31 19.61
CA ALA A 71 5.77 -17.52 19.27
C ALA A 71 4.46 -17.56 20.07
N ASP A 72 3.34 -17.87 19.41
CA ASP A 72 2.02 -17.95 20.07
C ASP A 72 1.86 -19.25 20.88
N GLU A 73 2.62 -20.30 20.56
CA GLU A 73 2.59 -21.57 21.30
C GLU A 73 3.90 -22.36 21.13
N PHE A 74 4.31 -23.07 22.19
CA PHE A 74 5.49 -23.93 22.20
C PHE A 74 5.12 -25.35 22.61
N LEU A 75 5.37 -26.31 21.73
CA LEU A 75 4.97 -27.71 21.88
C LEU A 75 6.19 -28.63 22.01
N VAL A 76 6.19 -29.49 23.04
CA VAL A 76 7.22 -30.51 23.23
C VAL A 76 6.70 -31.85 22.74
N LYS A 77 7.41 -32.49 21.80
CA LYS A 77 7.09 -33.84 21.32
C LYS A 77 7.47 -34.89 22.38
N PRO A 78 6.69 -35.99 22.51
CA PRO A 78 5.48 -36.30 21.74
C PRO A 78 4.27 -35.50 22.24
N VAL A 79 3.49 -34.92 21.31
CA VAL A 79 2.17 -34.34 21.59
C VAL A 79 1.10 -35.33 21.15
N GLY A 80 0.13 -35.60 22.02
CA GLY A 80 -1.05 -36.39 21.66
C GLY A 80 -1.90 -35.69 20.61
N ALA A 81 -2.43 -36.44 19.65
CA ALA A 81 -3.19 -35.89 18.52
C ALA A 81 -4.36 -34.99 18.97
N ALA A 82 -5.08 -35.37 20.02
CA ALA A 82 -6.17 -34.58 20.59
C ALA A 82 -5.69 -33.20 21.07
N THR A 83 -4.60 -33.16 21.84
CA THR A 83 -4.00 -31.92 22.35
C THR A 83 -3.44 -31.04 21.23
N LEU A 84 -2.84 -31.64 20.20
CA LEU A 84 -2.37 -30.88 19.04
C LEU A 84 -3.54 -30.19 18.33
N VAL A 85 -4.59 -30.94 18.03
CA VAL A 85 -5.78 -30.42 17.35
C VAL A 85 -6.47 -29.33 18.17
N GLU A 86 -6.56 -29.52 19.49
CA GLU A 86 -7.12 -28.52 20.40
C GLU A 86 -6.33 -27.20 20.35
N LYS A 87 -5.01 -27.25 20.58
CA LYS A 87 -4.16 -26.06 20.63
C LYS A 87 -4.09 -25.34 19.28
N ILE A 88 -3.86 -26.08 18.20
CA ILE A 88 -3.78 -25.51 16.85
C ILE A 88 -5.15 -25.00 16.39
N GLY A 89 -6.24 -25.68 16.77
CA GLY A 89 -7.60 -25.22 16.51
C GLY A 89 -7.92 -23.89 17.21
N ALA A 90 -7.49 -23.74 18.47
CA ALA A 90 -7.64 -22.50 19.22
C ALA A 90 -6.86 -21.34 18.58
N LEU A 91 -5.59 -21.56 18.22
CA LEU A 91 -4.76 -20.59 17.50
C LEU A 91 -5.35 -20.24 16.14
N ALA A 92 -5.83 -21.21 15.37
CA ALA A 92 -6.46 -20.96 14.09
C ALA A 92 -7.74 -20.12 14.23
N ALA A 93 -8.55 -20.38 15.26
CA ALA A 93 -9.73 -19.58 15.54
C ALA A 93 -9.36 -18.15 15.94
N GLU A 94 -8.28 -17.96 16.69
CA GLU A 94 -7.74 -16.65 17.01
C GLU A 94 -7.19 -15.93 15.77
N GLY A 95 -6.41 -16.61 14.93
CA GLY A 95 -5.91 -16.06 13.67
C GLY A 95 -7.05 -15.65 12.73
N ARG A 96 -8.12 -16.44 12.64
CA ARG A 96 -9.35 -16.06 11.93
C ARG A 96 -9.98 -14.81 12.51
N ARG A 97 -10.19 -14.75 13.83
CA ARG A 97 -10.76 -13.56 14.48
C ARG A 97 -9.87 -12.32 14.28
N ARG A 98 -8.55 -12.44 14.40
CA ARG A 98 -7.60 -11.34 14.15
C ARG A 98 -7.69 -10.86 12.71
N ARG A 99 -7.80 -11.78 11.74
CA ARG A 99 -7.98 -11.44 10.32
C ARG A 99 -9.35 -10.83 10.01
N GLU A 100 -10.42 -11.36 10.59
CA GLU A 100 -11.79 -10.89 10.39
C GLU A 100 -12.04 -9.54 11.09
N ALA A 101 -11.39 -9.30 12.23
CA ALA A 101 -11.41 -8.03 12.95
C ALA A 101 -10.43 -7.00 12.38
N ALA A 102 -9.40 -7.43 11.65
CA ALA A 102 -8.63 -6.53 10.81
C ALA A 102 -9.58 -6.00 9.73
N VAL A 103 -9.84 -4.69 9.77
CA VAL A 103 -10.52 -4.01 8.65
C VAL A 103 -9.69 -4.34 7.42
N PRO A 104 -10.26 -4.95 6.37
CA PRO A 104 -9.51 -5.24 5.16
C PRO A 104 -8.85 -3.95 4.70
N GLY A 105 -7.53 -3.95 4.58
CA GLY A 105 -6.80 -2.85 3.98
C GLY A 105 -7.34 -2.61 2.58
N GLU A 106 -7.25 -1.36 2.11
CA GLU A 106 -7.63 -1.05 0.75
C GLU A 106 -6.66 -1.74 -0.23
N THR A 107 -7.18 -2.12 -1.39
CA THR A 107 -6.34 -2.50 -2.53
C THR A 107 -6.36 -1.35 -3.52
N VAL A 108 -5.23 -0.67 -3.64
CA VAL A 108 -5.06 0.56 -4.41
C VAL A 108 -4.47 0.24 -5.77
N LEU A 109 -5.11 0.74 -6.82
CA LEU A 109 -4.56 0.75 -8.18
C LEU A 109 -4.43 2.20 -8.68
N ALA A 110 -3.20 2.67 -8.87
CA ALA A 110 -2.94 3.96 -9.50
C ALA A 110 -2.56 3.77 -10.97
N VAL A 111 -3.23 4.46 -11.88
CA VAL A 111 -3.08 4.30 -13.33
C VAL A 111 -2.56 5.59 -13.95
N GLY A 112 -1.35 5.52 -14.53
CA GLY A 112 -0.69 6.60 -15.27
C GLY A 112 -0.57 6.28 -16.77
N ALA A 113 -0.40 7.33 -17.58
CA ALA A 113 -0.13 7.20 -19.00
C ALA A 113 1.36 6.93 -19.23
N HIS A 114 2.20 7.65 -18.50
CA HIS A 114 3.65 7.63 -18.60
C HIS A 114 4.28 7.29 -17.24
N PRO A 115 5.54 6.83 -17.21
CA PRO A 115 6.32 6.80 -15.98
C PRO A 115 6.34 8.21 -15.38
N ASP A 116 6.32 8.36 -14.06
CA ASP A 116 6.28 9.61 -13.27
C ASP A 116 4.90 10.24 -13.02
N ASP A 117 3.90 9.99 -13.86
CA ASP A 117 2.56 10.58 -13.72
C ASP A 117 1.94 10.36 -12.34
N VAL A 118 2.00 9.11 -11.88
CA VAL A 118 1.36 8.67 -10.64
C VAL A 118 2.10 9.22 -9.43
N GLU A 119 3.43 9.22 -9.49
CA GLU A 119 4.30 9.75 -8.46
C GLU A 119 4.10 11.26 -8.29
N ILE A 120 3.99 11.99 -9.40
CA ILE A 120 3.69 13.43 -9.40
C ILE A 120 2.29 13.69 -8.83
N GLY A 121 1.29 12.94 -9.28
CA GLY A 121 -0.10 13.18 -8.91
C GLY A 121 -0.43 12.81 -7.46
N VAL A 122 -0.06 11.60 -7.06
CA VAL A 122 -0.53 10.94 -5.82
C VAL A 122 0.56 10.18 -5.06
N GLY A 123 1.84 10.42 -5.33
CA GLY A 123 2.94 9.67 -4.69
C GLY A 123 2.90 9.68 -3.16
N ALA A 124 2.50 10.80 -2.53
CA ALA A 124 2.43 10.87 -1.07
C ALA A 124 1.20 10.13 -0.51
N THR A 125 0.07 10.17 -1.23
CA THR A 125 -1.14 9.38 -0.93
C THR A 125 -0.85 7.88 -1.01
N LEU A 126 -0.11 7.43 -2.02
CA LEU A 126 0.29 6.02 -2.16
C LEU A 126 1.24 5.58 -1.04
N ALA A 127 2.19 6.44 -0.64
CA ALA A 127 3.04 6.18 0.51
C ALA A 127 2.23 6.06 1.82
N SER A 128 1.21 6.92 2.00
CA SER A 128 0.30 6.85 3.15
C SER A 128 -0.51 5.54 3.17
N HIS A 129 -1.03 5.10 2.01
CA HIS A 129 -1.69 3.79 1.88
C HIS A 129 -0.77 2.65 2.31
N ARG A 130 0.47 2.64 1.81
CA ARG A 130 1.44 1.60 2.18
C ARG A 130 1.72 1.56 3.68
N ALA A 131 1.84 2.73 4.31
CA ALA A 131 2.05 2.85 5.76
C ALA A 131 0.83 2.38 6.57
N ALA A 132 -0.37 2.47 6.02
CA ALA A 132 -1.60 1.93 6.59
C ALA A 132 -1.74 0.40 6.43
N GLY A 133 -0.82 -0.25 5.69
CA GLY A 133 -0.88 -1.69 5.41
C GLY A 133 -1.68 -2.05 4.16
N ASP A 134 -2.09 -1.06 3.36
CA ASP A 134 -2.82 -1.26 2.12
C ASP A 134 -1.91 -1.85 1.03
N THR A 135 -2.52 -2.59 0.10
CA THR A 135 -1.81 -3.08 -1.08
C THR A 135 -1.77 -1.97 -2.13
N VAL A 136 -0.59 -1.63 -2.63
CA VAL A 136 -0.43 -0.59 -3.66
C VAL A 136 0.12 -1.17 -4.96
N VAL A 137 -0.61 -0.93 -6.04
CA VAL A 137 -0.25 -1.30 -7.40
C VAL A 137 -0.23 -0.06 -8.28
N VAL A 138 0.83 0.10 -9.08
CA VAL A 138 0.95 1.13 -10.10
C VAL A 138 0.86 0.47 -11.48
N LEU A 139 0.03 1.01 -12.35
CA LEU A 139 -0.10 0.63 -13.76
C LEU A 139 0.28 1.82 -14.64
N THR A 140 1.35 1.65 -15.41
CA THR A 140 1.81 2.63 -16.39
C THR A 140 1.62 2.07 -17.79
N LEU A 141 0.92 2.81 -18.65
CA LEU A 141 0.44 2.28 -19.93
C LEU A 141 1.44 2.42 -21.09
N SER A 142 2.31 3.42 -21.07
CA SER A 142 3.37 3.59 -22.07
C SER A 142 4.75 3.60 -21.42
N SER A 143 5.79 3.33 -22.21
CA SER A 143 7.18 3.46 -21.75
C SER A 143 7.66 4.92 -21.70
N GLY A 144 6.84 5.88 -22.16
CA GLY A 144 7.23 7.29 -22.21
C GLY A 144 8.43 7.57 -23.12
N SER A 145 8.53 6.82 -24.23
CA SER A 145 9.67 6.80 -25.16
C SER A 145 9.95 8.13 -25.86
N VAL A 146 9.00 9.06 -25.87
CA VAL A 146 9.21 10.44 -26.36
C VAL A 146 9.89 11.30 -25.30
N GLY A 147 9.66 11.01 -24.02
CA GLY A 147 10.22 11.76 -22.88
C GLY A 147 11.66 11.36 -22.51
N GLY A 148 12.16 10.24 -23.01
CA GLY A 148 13.51 9.75 -22.70
C GLY A 148 13.80 8.36 -23.27
N GLU A 149 14.96 7.81 -22.95
CA GLU A 149 15.32 6.45 -23.37
C GLU A 149 14.51 5.41 -22.59
N VAL A 150 13.90 4.46 -23.31
CA VAL A 150 12.90 3.52 -22.77
C VAL A 150 13.44 2.69 -21.61
N ASN A 151 14.65 2.16 -21.71
CA ASN A 151 15.21 1.32 -20.66
C ASN A 151 15.51 2.15 -19.40
N ALA A 152 16.05 3.35 -19.55
CA ALA A 152 16.25 4.28 -18.44
C ALA A 152 14.91 4.55 -17.74
N ARG A 153 13.89 5.00 -18.48
CA ARG A 153 12.57 5.30 -17.90
C ARG A 153 11.93 4.11 -17.19
N ARG A 154 12.12 2.90 -17.72
CA ARG A 154 11.66 1.66 -17.08
C ARG A 154 12.37 1.38 -15.75
N HIS A 155 13.70 1.54 -15.70
CA HIS A 155 14.46 1.37 -14.46
C HIS A 155 14.09 2.42 -13.42
N GLU A 156 13.90 3.67 -13.84
CA GLU A 156 13.45 4.78 -12.99
C GLU A 156 12.08 4.48 -12.36
N ALA A 157 11.11 4.02 -13.17
CA ALA A 157 9.79 3.62 -12.68
C ALA A 157 9.84 2.47 -11.66
N LEU A 158 10.69 1.46 -11.91
CA LEU A 158 10.91 0.36 -10.98
C LEU A 158 11.53 0.84 -9.67
N ALA A 159 12.50 1.76 -9.74
CA ALA A 159 13.13 2.35 -8.57
C ALA A 159 12.12 3.19 -7.76
N ALA A 160 11.29 4.01 -8.42
CA ALA A 160 10.23 4.78 -7.78
C ALA A 160 9.21 3.89 -7.05
N ALA A 161 8.73 2.83 -7.71
CA ALA A 161 7.80 1.87 -7.10
C ALA A 161 8.42 1.15 -5.88
N ALA A 162 9.73 0.85 -5.94
CA ALA A 162 10.45 0.20 -4.85
C ALA A 162 10.55 1.07 -3.58
N VAL A 163 10.54 2.40 -3.68
CA VAL A 163 10.56 3.33 -2.53
C VAL A 163 9.42 3.02 -1.54
N ILE A 164 8.24 2.66 -2.05
CA ILE A 164 7.07 2.30 -1.24
C ILE A 164 6.73 0.81 -1.31
N GLY A 165 7.57 -0.01 -1.94
CA GLY A 165 7.29 -1.44 -2.15
C GLY A 165 5.98 -1.70 -2.91
N ALA A 166 5.64 -0.84 -3.87
CA ALA A 166 4.48 -1.04 -4.75
C ALA A 166 4.79 -2.05 -5.87
N ARG A 167 3.78 -2.80 -6.32
CA ARG A 167 3.88 -3.62 -7.52
C ARG A 167 3.68 -2.73 -8.75
N LEU A 168 4.59 -2.79 -9.72
CA LEU A 168 4.50 -2.05 -10.98
C LEU A 168 4.13 -2.97 -12.14
N TYR A 169 3.09 -2.60 -12.89
CA TYR A 169 2.85 -3.07 -14.26
C TYR A 169 3.23 -1.95 -15.23
N LEU A 170 4.15 -2.26 -16.15
CA LEU A 170 4.58 -1.33 -17.18
C LEU A 170 4.28 -1.93 -18.56
N HIS A 171 3.45 -1.24 -19.32
CA HIS A 171 3.14 -1.56 -20.72
C HIS A 171 3.86 -0.61 -21.67
N ASP A 172 3.89 -1.01 -22.95
CA ASP A 172 4.59 -0.30 -24.02
C ASP A 172 3.61 0.12 -25.12
N PHE A 173 2.44 0.65 -24.72
CA PHE A 173 1.58 1.32 -25.70
C PHE A 173 2.30 2.52 -26.29
N GLU A 174 1.95 2.83 -27.54
CA GLU A 174 2.61 3.88 -28.29
C GLU A 174 2.41 5.26 -27.65
N ASP A 175 3.52 5.83 -27.18
CA ASP A 175 3.55 7.13 -26.53
C ASP A 175 3.01 8.22 -27.46
N THR A 176 2.30 9.20 -26.90
CA THR A 176 1.58 10.29 -27.58
C THR A 176 0.42 9.88 -28.49
N ARG A 177 0.12 8.57 -28.56
CA ARG A 177 -0.94 7.98 -29.39
C ARG A 177 -1.82 6.99 -28.61
N LEU A 178 -1.97 7.20 -27.30
CA LEU A 178 -2.86 6.36 -26.50
C LEU A 178 -4.32 6.55 -26.96
N ASP A 179 -4.96 5.44 -27.35
CA ASP A 179 -6.34 5.40 -27.81
C ASP A 179 -7.15 4.44 -26.93
N PRO A 180 -8.22 4.91 -26.24
CA PRO A 180 -9.10 4.04 -25.45
C PRO A 180 -9.61 2.81 -26.22
N ALA A 181 -9.90 2.97 -27.52
CA ALA A 181 -10.35 1.88 -28.40
C ALA A 181 -9.20 0.99 -28.88
N GLY A 182 -7.95 1.45 -28.78
CA GLY A 182 -6.72 0.75 -29.18
C GLY A 182 -6.27 -0.37 -28.25
N GLY A 183 -7.15 -0.86 -27.37
CA GLY A 183 -6.86 -1.95 -26.43
C GLY A 183 -6.57 -1.51 -25.00
N LEU A 184 -6.47 -0.20 -24.73
CA LEU A 184 -6.23 0.34 -23.39
C LEU A 184 -7.27 -0.14 -22.37
N ILE A 185 -8.56 -0.08 -22.72
CA ILE A 185 -9.65 -0.52 -21.84
C ILE A 185 -9.47 -1.99 -21.45
N ARG A 186 -9.15 -2.86 -22.42
CA ARG A 186 -8.99 -4.30 -22.17
C ARG A 186 -7.83 -4.56 -21.21
N THR A 187 -6.69 -3.91 -21.42
CA THR A 187 -5.53 -4.04 -20.52
C THR A 187 -5.86 -3.59 -19.11
N ILE A 188 -6.52 -2.44 -18.94
CA ILE A 188 -6.93 -1.95 -17.61
C ILE A 188 -7.96 -2.91 -16.97
N GLU A 189 -8.93 -3.44 -17.73
CA GLU A 189 -9.89 -4.43 -17.22
C GLU A 189 -9.21 -5.73 -16.76
N GLU A 190 -8.17 -6.19 -17.46
CA GLU A 190 -7.36 -7.34 -17.08
C GLU A 190 -6.61 -7.07 -15.76
N THR A 191 -5.95 -5.92 -15.64
CA THR A 191 -5.29 -5.51 -14.39
C THR A 191 -6.28 -5.38 -13.24
N ILE A 192 -7.45 -4.77 -13.45
CA ILE A 192 -8.49 -4.65 -12.42
C ILE A 192 -9.00 -6.03 -11.99
N ARG A 193 -9.12 -6.99 -12.91
CA ARG A 193 -9.55 -8.36 -12.58
C ARG A 193 -8.50 -9.10 -11.76
N GLU A 194 -7.21 -8.92 -12.06
CA GLU A 194 -6.11 -9.52 -11.32
C GLU A 194 -5.95 -8.88 -9.93
N VAL A 195 -5.98 -7.55 -9.87
CA VAL A 195 -5.70 -6.78 -8.65
C VAL A 195 -6.91 -6.71 -7.72
N ALA A 196 -8.13 -6.73 -8.28
CA ALA A 196 -9.39 -6.51 -7.56
C ALA A 196 -9.35 -5.26 -6.65
N PRO A 197 -9.04 -4.06 -7.18
CA PRO A 197 -8.87 -2.86 -6.37
C PRO A 197 -10.20 -2.39 -5.75
N THR A 198 -10.10 -1.84 -4.55
CA THR A 198 -11.20 -1.13 -3.87
C THR A 198 -11.21 0.35 -4.23
N ILE A 199 -10.04 0.89 -4.60
CA ILE A 199 -9.85 2.29 -5.00
C ILE A 199 -8.93 2.38 -6.22
N VAL A 200 -9.30 3.25 -7.16
CA VAL A 200 -8.48 3.59 -8.32
C VAL A 200 -8.16 5.08 -8.33
N TYR A 201 -6.89 5.41 -8.57
CA TYR A 201 -6.41 6.76 -8.86
C TYR A 201 -6.01 6.86 -10.34
N THR A 202 -6.39 7.93 -11.02
CA THR A 202 -6.02 8.15 -12.44
C THR A 202 -5.94 9.64 -12.78
N HIS A 203 -5.63 9.97 -14.03
CA HIS A 203 -5.62 11.36 -14.52
C HIS A 203 -6.99 12.02 -14.45
N SER A 204 -7.03 13.35 -14.29
CA SER A 204 -8.25 14.15 -14.51
C SER A 204 -8.60 14.28 -16.00
N VAL A 205 -9.88 14.47 -16.31
CA VAL A 205 -10.32 14.89 -17.65
C VAL A 205 -9.87 16.31 -17.98
N HIS A 206 -9.67 17.15 -16.96
CA HIS A 206 -9.29 18.55 -17.07
C HIS A 206 -7.78 18.69 -17.24
N ASP A 207 -7.24 17.99 -18.23
CA ASP A 207 -5.81 17.91 -18.55
C ASP A 207 -5.58 18.25 -20.02
N ARG A 208 -4.56 19.07 -20.34
CA ARG A 208 -4.24 19.42 -21.74
C ARG A 208 -3.53 18.28 -22.50
N HIS A 209 -2.92 17.31 -21.84
CA HIS A 209 -2.23 16.19 -22.47
C HIS A 209 -3.22 15.16 -23.02
N GLN A 210 -3.12 14.81 -24.30
CA GLN A 210 -4.11 13.90 -24.92
C GLN A 210 -4.08 12.48 -24.31
N ASP A 211 -2.90 11.97 -24.01
CA ASP A 211 -2.76 10.63 -23.42
C ASP A 211 -3.39 10.56 -22.03
N HIS A 212 -3.25 11.60 -21.20
CA HIS A 212 -3.85 11.63 -19.87
C HIS A 212 -5.37 11.56 -19.98
N ARG A 213 -5.97 12.32 -20.92
CA ARG A 213 -7.41 12.25 -21.21
C ARG A 213 -7.85 10.89 -21.77
N ALA A 214 -7.04 10.27 -22.62
CA ALA A 214 -7.30 8.92 -23.14
C ALA A 214 -7.30 7.89 -22.01
N VAL A 215 -6.29 7.92 -21.13
CA VAL A 215 -6.20 7.04 -19.96
C VAL A 215 -7.38 7.28 -19.01
N HIS A 216 -7.71 8.53 -18.72
CA HIS A 216 -8.89 8.89 -17.93
C HIS A 216 -10.17 8.25 -18.49
N GLN A 217 -10.43 8.40 -19.80
CA GLN A 217 -11.59 7.80 -20.47
C GLN A 217 -11.58 6.27 -20.38
N ALA A 218 -10.43 5.64 -20.61
CA ALA A 218 -10.30 4.19 -20.54
C ALA A 218 -10.53 3.66 -19.12
N VAL A 219 -9.98 4.32 -18.09
CA VAL A 219 -10.18 3.97 -16.68
C VAL A 219 -11.64 4.15 -16.26
N GLN A 220 -12.32 5.22 -16.69
CA GLN A 220 -13.75 5.38 -16.39
C GLN A 220 -14.59 4.17 -16.84
N VAL A 221 -14.31 3.62 -18.02
CA VAL A 221 -15.01 2.46 -18.57
C VAL A 221 -14.59 1.17 -17.86
N ALA A 222 -13.28 0.92 -17.75
CA ALA A 222 -12.74 -0.31 -17.18
C ALA A 222 -13.06 -0.45 -15.70
N ALA A 223 -12.96 0.65 -14.95
CA ALA A 223 -13.16 0.67 -13.51
C ALA A 223 -14.62 0.82 -13.08
N ARG A 224 -15.63 0.75 -13.97
CA ARG A 224 -17.06 1.01 -13.66
C ARG A 224 -17.65 0.28 -12.43
N ARG A 225 -17.03 -0.82 -11.99
CA ARG A 225 -17.44 -1.61 -10.81
C ARG A 225 -16.56 -1.43 -9.57
N VAL A 226 -15.45 -0.70 -9.69
CA VAL A 226 -14.55 -0.40 -8.56
C VAL A 226 -15.28 0.58 -7.62
N PRO A 227 -15.31 0.35 -6.30
CA PRO A 227 -16.03 1.20 -5.35
C PRO A 227 -15.66 2.69 -5.42
N SER A 228 -14.36 3.01 -5.48
CA SER A 228 -13.86 4.38 -5.47
C SER A 228 -13.01 4.67 -6.69
N LEU A 229 -13.24 5.81 -7.34
CA LEU A 229 -12.44 6.34 -8.44
C LEU A 229 -12.22 7.83 -8.23
N LEU A 230 -10.96 8.22 -8.10
CA LEU A 230 -10.54 9.59 -7.90
C LEU A 230 -9.47 9.97 -8.94
N CYS A 231 -9.44 11.25 -9.30
CA CYS A 231 -8.56 11.78 -10.31
C CYS A 231 -7.54 12.74 -9.70
N PHE A 232 -6.26 12.57 -10.04
CA PHE A 232 -5.18 13.38 -9.51
C PHE A 232 -4.82 14.56 -10.41
N GLN A 233 -4.16 15.55 -9.81
CA GLN A 233 -3.63 16.71 -10.52
C GLN A 233 -2.28 16.37 -11.16
N SER A 234 -2.21 16.41 -12.49
CA SER A 234 -0.95 16.35 -13.23
C SER A 234 -0.35 17.76 -13.44
N PRO A 235 0.91 17.89 -13.91
CA PRO A 235 1.49 19.18 -14.33
C PRO A 235 0.77 19.82 -15.53
N SER A 236 -0.02 19.04 -16.27
CA SER A 236 -0.79 19.48 -17.43
C SER A 236 -2.27 19.70 -17.12
N ALA A 237 -2.68 19.56 -15.85
CA ALA A 237 -4.00 19.94 -15.40
C ALA A 237 -4.28 21.42 -15.72
N THR A 238 -5.49 21.72 -16.19
CA THR A 238 -5.92 23.08 -16.50
C THR A 238 -6.53 23.75 -15.28
N VAL A 239 -6.86 25.04 -15.40
CA VAL A 239 -7.61 25.78 -14.37
C VAL A 239 -9.04 25.25 -14.13
N GLU A 240 -9.52 24.34 -14.98
CA GLU A 240 -10.80 23.66 -14.79
C GLU A 240 -10.72 22.49 -13.81
N PHE A 241 -9.51 22.01 -13.47
CA PHE A 241 -9.33 21.04 -12.40
C PHE A 241 -9.84 21.62 -11.07
N ARG A 242 -10.88 21.01 -10.52
CA ARG A 242 -11.64 21.47 -9.36
C ARG A 242 -11.68 20.36 -8.32
N PRO A 243 -10.58 20.16 -7.56
CA PRO A 243 -10.54 19.11 -6.57
C PRO A 243 -11.59 19.35 -5.50
N ASP A 244 -12.27 18.27 -5.11
CA ASP A 244 -13.29 18.23 -4.06
C ASP A 244 -12.84 17.39 -2.85
N THR A 245 -11.72 16.69 -3.00
CA THR A 245 -11.14 15.80 -2.00
C THR A 245 -9.69 16.19 -1.78
N PHE A 246 -9.30 16.31 -0.51
CA PHE A 246 -7.95 16.74 -0.12
C PHE A 246 -7.39 15.73 0.87
N VAL A 247 -6.44 14.91 0.42
CA VAL A 247 -5.87 13.84 1.23
C VAL A 247 -4.73 14.42 2.07
N PRO A 248 -4.80 14.43 3.41
CA PRO A 248 -3.67 14.83 4.25
C PRO A 248 -2.51 13.86 4.05
N VAL A 249 -1.32 14.40 3.76
CA VAL A 249 -0.11 13.61 3.46
C VAL A 249 1.08 14.01 4.34
N ASP A 250 0.79 14.51 5.54
CA ASP A 250 1.78 14.80 6.56
C ASP A 250 2.64 13.56 6.85
N GLY A 251 3.96 13.74 6.82
CA GLY A 251 4.92 12.64 6.99
C GLY A 251 5.30 11.91 5.69
N PHE A 252 4.59 12.12 4.58
CA PHE A 252 4.80 11.36 3.34
C PHE A 252 5.34 12.18 2.16
N VAL A 253 5.43 13.51 2.29
CA VAL A 253 5.97 14.38 1.24
C VAL A 253 7.43 14.04 0.89
N GLU A 254 8.27 13.68 1.87
CA GLU A 254 9.65 13.27 1.58
C GLU A 254 9.71 11.96 0.81
N THR A 255 8.82 11.00 1.12
CA THR A 255 8.72 9.75 0.38
C THR A 255 8.34 10.01 -1.07
N LYS A 256 7.38 10.92 -1.33
CA LYS A 256 7.06 11.37 -2.69
C LYS A 256 8.28 11.97 -3.40
N LEU A 257 9.04 12.83 -2.73
CA LEU A 257 10.25 13.41 -3.31
C LEU A 257 11.31 12.36 -3.63
N GLN A 258 11.45 11.31 -2.81
CA GLN A 258 12.33 10.17 -3.09
C GLN A 258 11.86 9.38 -4.32
N MET A 259 10.54 9.18 -4.48
CA MET A 259 9.99 8.55 -5.69
C MET A 259 10.28 9.40 -6.93
N LEU A 260 10.07 10.72 -6.86
CA LEU A 260 10.34 11.64 -7.97
C LEU A 260 11.83 11.71 -8.32
N ALA A 261 12.71 11.68 -7.32
CA ALA A 261 14.15 11.69 -7.52
C ALA A 261 14.67 10.44 -8.26
N ALA A 262 13.89 9.34 -8.29
CA ALA A 262 14.25 8.17 -9.08
C ALA A 262 14.18 8.43 -10.59
N PHE A 263 13.45 9.45 -11.06
CA PHE A 263 13.35 9.82 -12.47
C PHE A 263 14.44 10.82 -12.89
N GLU A 264 15.71 10.42 -12.75
CA GLU A 264 16.87 11.27 -13.02
C GLU A 264 16.86 11.88 -14.43
N SER A 265 16.42 11.12 -15.45
CA SER A 265 16.30 11.61 -16.82
C SER A 265 15.28 12.75 -16.98
N GLN A 266 14.31 12.84 -16.06
CA GLN A 266 13.25 13.85 -16.04
C GLN A 266 13.52 14.99 -15.05
N ALA A 267 14.64 14.98 -14.33
CA ALA A 267 14.96 15.97 -13.29
C ALA A 267 15.08 17.42 -13.80
N HIS A 268 15.23 17.61 -15.11
CA HIS A 268 15.29 18.93 -15.76
C HIS A 268 13.94 19.64 -15.89
N ARG A 269 12.84 19.00 -15.48
CA ARG A 269 11.48 19.55 -15.57
C ARG A 269 11.16 20.33 -14.29
N ASP A 270 10.80 21.61 -14.42
CA ASP A 270 10.51 22.50 -13.28
C ASP A 270 9.45 21.91 -12.32
N TYR A 271 8.50 21.12 -12.83
CA TYR A 271 7.46 20.51 -12.00
C TYR A 271 7.93 19.33 -11.12
N MET A 272 9.16 18.87 -11.33
CA MET A 272 9.83 17.88 -10.48
C MET A 272 10.58 18.55 -9.32
N GLU A 273 10.73 19.88 -9.33
CA GLU A 273 11.50 20.58 -8.31
C GLU A 273 10.88 20.40 -6.91
N PRO A 274 11.68 20.05 -5.89
CA PRO A 274 11.14 19.74 -4.56
C PRO A 274 10.36 20.88 -3.91
N ASP A 275 10.71 22.13 -4.18
CA ASP A 275 10.02 23.29 -3.64
C ASP A 275 8.65 23.49 -4.28
N LEU A 276 8.50 23.28 -5.60
CA LEU A 276 7.18 23.33 -6.25
C LEU A 276 6.27 22.21 -5.75
N VAL A 277 6.78 20.99 -5.60
CA VAL A 277 6.02 19.85 -5.06
C VAL A 277 5.51 20.17 -3.65
N ARG A 278 6.38 20.69 -2.77
CA ARG A 278 6.01 21.11 -1.41
C ARG A 278 5.03 22.27 -1.42
N ALA A 279 5.25 23.28 -2.28
CA ALA A 279 4.40 24.47 -2.37
C ALA A 279 2.98 24.10 -2.82
N THR A 280 2.86 23.20 -3.79
CA THR A 280 1.57 22.70 -4.29
C THR A 280 0.83 21.93 -3.19
N ALA A 281 1.50 20.98 -2.52
CA ALA A 281 0.90 20.25 -1.41
C ALA A 281 0.53 21.18 -0.24
N ARG A 282 1.33 22.22 0.00
CA ARG A 282 1.05 23.21 1.04
C ARG A 282 -0.13 24.10 0.68
N TYR A 283 -0.26 24.52 -0.58
CA TYR A 283 -1.38 25.32 -1.06
C TYR A 283 -2.71 24.59 -0.85
N TRP A 284 -2.79 23.32 -1.30
CA TRP A 284 -4.02 22.54 -1.19
C TRP A 284 -4.38 22.14 0.25
N SER A 285 -3.40 22.07 1.15
CA SER A 285 -3.66 21.79 2.57
C SER A 285 -4.64 22.74 3.25
N ARG A 286 -4.84 23.95 2.71
CA ARG A 286 -5.79 24.94 3.24
C ARG A 286 -7.25 24.46 3.26
N PHE A 287 -7.57 23.40 2.49
CA PHE A 287 -8.90 22.79 2.43
C PHE A 287 -9.02 21.51 3.25
N GLY A 288 -7.93 21.09 3.93
CA GLY A 288 -7.89 19.90 4.78
C GLY A 288 -7.44 20.22 6.20
N THR A 289 -7.14 19.18 6.98
CA THR A 289 -6.72 19.27 8.39
C THR A 289 -5.21 19.18 8.59
N GLY A 290 -4.45 18.83 7.55
CA GLY A 290 -3.01 18.60 7.58
C GLY A 290 -2.15 19.81 7.20
N ARG A 291 -0.82 19.69 7.32
CA ARG A 291 0.13 20.70 6.81
C ARG A 291 0.34 20.59 5.30
N PHE A 292 0.16 19.40 4.75
CA PHE A 292 0.28 19.11 3.33
C PHE A 292 -0.91 18.27 2.87
N ALA A 293 -1.40 18.50 1.66
CA ALA A 293 -2.45 17.69 1.06
C ALA A 293 -2.23 17.47 -0.44
N GLU A 294 -2.60 16.30 -0.93
CA GLU A 294 -2.76 16.05 -2.37
C GLU A 294 -4.22 16.27 -2.77
N PRO A 295 -4.47 17.08 -3.82
CA PRO A 295 -5.82 17.37 -4.31
C PRO A 295 -6.32 16.28 -5.26
N LEU A 296 -7.59 15.92 -5.13
CA LEU A 296 -8.26 14.93 -5.97
C LEU A 296 -9.65 15.41 -6.39
N GLU A 297 -10.05 15.04 -7.61
CA GLU A 297 -11.45 15.12 -8.06
C GLU A 297 -12.13 13.76 -7.87
N THR A 298 -13.33 13.76 -7.27
CA THR A 298 -14.08 12.53 -7.07
C THR A 298 -14.94 12.21 -8.28
N VAL A 299 -14.69 11.07 -8.92
CA VAL A 299 -15.65 10.52 -9.89
C VAL A 299 -16.76 9.77 -9.15
N ARG A 300 -16.38 8.93 -8.18
CA ARG A 300 -17.31 8.27 -7.27
C ARG A 300 -16.58 7.74 -6.03
N ILE A 301 -17.30 7.68 -4.92
CA ILE A 301 -16.93 6.93 -3.72
C ILE A 301 -18.18 6.16 -3.28
N ALA A 302 -18.11 4.83 -3.27
CA ALA A 302 -19.17 4.02 -2.70
C ALA A 302 -19.02 3.99 -1.17
N ALA A 303 -19.95 4.62 -0.47
CA ALA A 303 -20.07 4.44 0.97
C ALA A 303 -20.65 3.05 1.26
N LEU A 304 -19.90 2.20 1.96
CA LEU A 304 -20.49 1.06 2.64
C LEU A 304 -21.34 1.61 3.79
N ILE A 305 -22.67 1.46 3.73
CA ILE A 305 -23.52 1.60 4.91
C ILE A 305 -23.26 0.37 5.77
N SER A 306 -22.11 0.33 6.43
CA SER A 306 -21.81 -0.63 7.47
C SER A 306 -22.66 -0.24 8.68
N GLY A 307 -23.71 -1.03 8.94
CA GLY A 307 -24.34 -1.04 10.25
C GLY A 307 -23.24 -1.25 11.28
N THR A 308 -23.05 -0.26 12.15
CA THR A 308 -21.96 -0.09 13.12
C THR A 308 -20.62 0.42 12.57
N GLY A 309 -20.33 1.69 12.86
CA GLY A 309 -19.02 2.06 13.44
C GLY A 309 -17.88 2.54 12.53
N ARG A 310 -18.11 3.46 11.57
CA ARG A 310 -17.01 4.23 10.93
C ARG A 310 -17.07 5.75 11.21
N ALA A 311 -17.69 6.14 12.33
CA ALA A 311 -17.80 7.53 12.77
C ALA A 311 -17.24 7.71 14.19
N ALA A 312 -15.93 7.54 14.38
CA ALA A 312 -15.25 7.89 15.65
C ALA A 312 -13.71 7.98 15.55
N GLY A 313 -13.13 8.39 14.41
CA GLY A 313 -11.68 8.38 14.20
C GLY A 313 -11.00 9.74 14.00
N LEU A 314 -11.75 10.85 13.93
CA LEU A 314 -11.21 12.17 13.54
C LEU A 314 -11.18 13.21 14.66
N ALA A 315 -11.28 12.79 15.92
CA ALA A 315 -11.26 13.70 17.07
C ALA A 315 -10.49 13.10 18.26
N ALA A 316 -9.18 12.90 18.12
CA ALA A 316 -8.28 12.67 19.26
C ALA A 316 -6.81 12.87 18.84
N ALA A 317 -6.45 14.07 18.44
CA ALA A 317 -5.05 14.48 18.33
C ALA A 317 -4.91 16.00 18.56
N ASP A 318 -5.56 16.53 19.59
CA ASP A 318 -5.13 17.81 20.17
C ASP A 318 -5.70 17.95 21.59
N ASP A 319 -5.07 17.29 22.56
CA ASP A 319 -5.23 17.67 23.96
C ASP A 319 -3.97 17.27 24.73
N GLY A 320 -2.92 18.09 24.62
CA GLY A 320 -1.63 17.69 25.16
C GLY A 320 -0.50 18.71 25.15
N ALA A 321 -0.74 20.02 25.02
CA ALA A 321 0.22 21.05 25.44
C ALA A 321 -0.33 22.46 25.23
N ARG A 322 -0.93 23.08 26.25
CA ARG A 322 -0.89 24.54 26.50
C ARG A 322 -1.71 24.93 27.73
N LEU A 323 -1.20 24.64 28.92
CA LEU A 323 -1.53 25.39 30.13
C LEU A 323 -0.35 25.31 31.08
N ARG A 324 0.55 26.30 31.03
CA ARG A 324 1.24 26.96 32.17
C ARG A 324 1.92 28.24 31.66
N HIS A 325 1.15 29.31 31.53
CA HIS A 325 1.72 30.65 31.69
C HIS A 325 1.30 31.17 33.06
N ASP A 326 2.33 31.49 33.81
CA ASP A 326 2.37 31.88 35.21
C ASP A 326 1.84 33.31 35.37
N GLU A 327 0.71 33.46 36.06
CA GLU A 327 0.28 34.73 36.64
C GLU A 327 0.82 34.82 38.07
N THR A 328 2.00 35.41 38.26
CA THR A 328 2.32 36.12 39.50
C THR A 328 3.32 37.25 39.21
N GLY A 329 3.00 38.48 39.64
CA GLY A 329 4.03 39.52 39.79
C GLY A 329 3.68 40.95 39.36
N GLY A 330 2.51 41.48 39.73
CA GLY A 330 2.32 42.92 39.77
C GLY A 330 3.05 43.54 40.98
N HIS A 331 4.08 44.33 40.72
CA HIS A 331 4.52 45.40 41.63
C HIS A 331 5.09 46.58 40.85
N ARG A 332 4.39 47.72 41.05
CA ARG A 332 4.63 49.12 40.66
C ARG A 332 4.05 49.58 39.33
#